data_AF-A0A2W4L3P7-F1
#
_entry.id   AF-A0A2W4L3P7-F1
#
_cell.length_a   1.000
_cell.length_b   1.000
_cell.length_c   1.000
_cell.angle_alpha   90.00
_cell.angle_beta   90.00
_cell.angle_gamma   90.00
#
_symmetry.space_group_name_H-M   'P 1'
#
loop_
_entity.id
_entity.type
_entity.pdbx_description
1 polymer ?
#
loop_
_entity_poly.entity_id
_entity_poly.type
_entity_poly.pdbx_seq_one_letter_code
_entity_poly.pdbx_strand_id
1 'polypeptide(L)'
;MRRPSATRPRADAGPRYTPVELARLLRLPPPTPEQSEIIAAPVEPLLVVAGAGSGKTETMAARVVWLVANGYVRPEQILGLTFTRKAAGELAHRIRVRLGQLVRQLGLSSRDHEQFAGEPTIATYHSYAARVVAEHGPRAGFEPTARLLTDAARWQIADFLVRNYDGDLSDLERSPATVTDDVLALASELAEHLVTPDEVAAWTGRFFAEVQSRPGRVYADVRRALAVAQHRLRLLPLVRAFDLRKRDFEALDFDDQMFRAAVVARDHPEVGEIERERFRVVLLDEYQDPSKAQVVLLRSLFAGHPVTAVGDPCQSIYGWRGASAGTLERFPEEFAGPDGRQVRVLTLTRSWRNRPEVLRVANALSRPLREAGARVAELRPGGQAAPPISARTPRGRPGQTVHCALLETYHDEAEWIADGLRAASG
;
A
#
# COMPACT_ATOMS: atom_id res chain seq x y z
N MET A 1 -37.48 -22.65 29.24
CA MET A 1 -36.46 -23.65 28.86
C MET A 1 -35.38 -22.97 28.03
N ARG A 2 -34.21 -22.68 28.63
CA ARG A 2 -33.03 -22.20 27.90
C ARG A 2 -32.39 -23.40 27.19
N ARG A 3 -32.27 -23.35 25.87
CA ARG A 3 -31.57 -24.37 25.08
C ARG A 3 -30.05 -24.30 25.35
N PRO A 4 -29.32 -25.42 25.27
CA PRO A 4 -27.87 -25.41 25.50
C PRO A 4 -27.17 -24.61 24.40
N SER A 5 -26.27 -23.71 24.82
CA SER A 5 -25.28 -23.06 23.96
C SER A 5 -24.49 -24.14 23.22
N ALA A 6 -24.46 -24.06 21.88
CA ALA A 6 -23.55 -24.86 21.07
C ALA A 6 -22.12 -24.45 21.45
N THR A 7 -21.39 -25.39 22.05
CA THR A 7 -19.99 -25.25 22.43
C THR A 7 -19.16 -24.83 21.21
N ARG A 8 -18.53 -23.65 21.30
CA ARG A 8 -17.41 -23.24 20.43
C ARG A 8 -16.37 -24.38 20.42
N PRO A 9 -15.73 -24.70 19.28
CA PRO A 9 -14.66 -25.69 19.25
C PRO A 9 -13.57 -25.29 20.25
N ARG A 10 -13.20 -26.23 21.13
CA ARG A 10 -12.08 -26.08 22.07
C ARG A 10 -10.77 -25.96 21.28
N ALA A 11 -9.88 -25.09 21.75
CA ALA A 11 -8.61 -24.72 21.13
C ALA A 11 -7.51 -25.81 21.15
N ASP A 12 -7.86 -27.07 21.44
CA ASP A 12 -6.88 -28.10 21.82
C ASP A 12 -6.56 -29.11 20.69
N ALA A 13 -7.26 -29.05 19.55
CA ALA A 13 -7.12 -30.03 18.45
C ALA A 13 -6.34 -29.52 17.21
N GLY A 14 -5.76 -28.32 17.27
CA GLY A 14 -5.15 -27.69 16.09
C GLY A 14 -6.17 -27.28 15.02
N PRO A 15 -5.72 -26.77 13.85
CA PRO A 15 -6.62 -26.39 12.77
C PRO A 15 -7.32 -27.62 12.17
N ARG A 16 -8.61 -27.47 11.84
CA ARG A 16 -9.43 -28.48 11.15
C ARG A 16 -8.85 -28.88 9.77
N TYR A 17 -8.20 -27.96 9.09
CA TYR A 17 -7.57 -28.17 7.78
C TYR A 17 -6.19 -27.53 7.72
N THR A 18 -5.22 -28.25 7.19
CA THR A 18 -3.93 -27.69 6.80
C THR A 18 -4.03 -26.90 5.49
N PRO A 19 -3.07 -25.99 5.19
CA PRO A 19 -3.03 -25.29 3.89
C PRO A 19 -3.00 -26.22 2.68
N VAL A 20 -2.27 -27.36 2.79
CA VAL A 20 -2.14 -28.34 1.71
C VAL A 20 -3.44 -29.10 1.49
N GLU A 21 -4.16 -29.48 2.56
CA GLU A 21 -5.46 -30.14 2.44
C GLU A 21 -6.51 -29.22 1.81
N LEU A 22 -6.57 -27.94 2.21
CA LEU A 22 -7.47 -26.98 1.57
C LEU A 22 -7.14 -26.76 0.09
N ALA A 23 -5.86 -26.67 -0.26
CA ALA A 23 -5.45 -26.56 -1.65
C ALA A 23 -5.92 -27.78 -2.47
N ARG A 24 -5.77 -29.00 -1.93
CA ARG A 24 -6.24 -30.23 -2.57
C ARG A 24 -7.76 -30.24 -2.74
N LEU A 25 -8.50 -29.89 -1.69
CA LEU A 25 -9.96 -29.75 -1.77
C LEU A 25 -10.30 -28.82 -2.94
N LEU A 26 -9.78 -27.59 -2.92
CA LEU A 26 -10.03 -26.57 -3.93
C LEU A 26 -9.44 -26.86 -5.33
N ARG A 27 -8.79 -28.01 -5.52
CA ARG A 27 -8.10 -28.40 -6.77
C ARG A 27 -7.08 -27.35 -7.23
N LEU A 28 -6.39 -26.76 -6.27
CA LEU A 28 -5.28 -25.82 -6.48
C LEU A 28 -3.94 -26.53 -6.36
N PRO A 29 -2.86 -26.00 -6.98
CA PRO A 29 -1.51 -26.48 -6.72
C PRO A 29 -1.18 -26.46 -5.22
N PRO A 30 -0.41 -27.43 -4.71
CA PRO A 30 -0.01 -27.41 -3.31
C PRO A 30 0.85 -26.17 -3.02
N PRO A 31 0.59 -25.45 -1.91
CA PRO A 31 1.41 -24.32 -1.50
C PRO A 31 2.83 -24.78 -1.17
N THR A 32 3.81 -23.88 -1.36
CA THR A 32 5.20 -24.12 -0.90
C THR A 32 5.26 -24.19 0.64
N PRO A 33 6.38 -24.65 1.22
CA PRO A 33 6.59 -24.55 2.66
C PRO A 33 6.46 -23.11 3.18
N GLU A 34 7.08 -22.14 2.48
CA GLU A 34 6.99 -20.70 2.81
C GLU A 34 5.53 -20.21 2.79
N GLN A 35 4.77 -20.55 1.73
CA GLN A 35 3.36 -20.19 1.63
C GLN A 35 2.53 -20.86 2.72
N SER A 36 2.77 -22.14 3.01
CA SER A 36 2.05 -22.88 4.04
C SER A 36 2.26 -22.27 5.43
N GLU A 37 3.49 -21.86 5.74
CA GLU A 37 3.82 -21.18 6.99
C GLU A 37 3.07 -19.84 7.12
N ILE A 38 3.00 -19.05 6.05
CA ILE A 38 2.26 -17.78 6.03
C ILE A 38 0.75 -18.02 6.14
N ILE A 39 0.21 -18.98 5.40
CA ILE A 39 -1.23 -19.30 5.40
C ILE A 39 -1.67 -19.74 6.79
N ALA A 40 -0.92 -20.63 7.43
CA ALA A 40 -1.23 -21.19 8.75
C ALA A 40 -0.66 -20.37 9.93
N ALA A 41 -0.09 -19.19 9.69
CA ALA A 41 0.44 -18.36 10.77
C ALA A 41 -0.66 -17.97 11.77
N PRO A 42 -0.34 -17.84 13.08
CA PRO A 42 -1.29 -17.41 14.11
C PRO A 42 -2.04 -16.12 13.77
N VAL A 43 -3.18 -15.92 14.44
CA VAL A 43 -4.06 -14.76 14.26
C VAL A 43 -3.50 -13.59 15.07
N GLU A 44 -2.40 -13.03 14.58
CA GLU A 44 -1.58 -12.00 15.20
C GLU A 44 -0.94 -11.12 14.10
N PRO A 45 -0.30 -9.99 14.44
CA PRO A 45 0.48 -9.22 13.48
C PRO A 45 1.53 -10.07 12.75
N LEU A 46 1.57 -9.95 11.43
CA LEU A 46 2.45 -10.68 10.53
C LEU A 46 2.92 -9.78 9.39
N LEU A 47 4.23 -9.71 9.18
CA LEU A 47 4.83 -9.12 8.00
C LEU A 47 5.29 -10.22 7.04
N VAL A 48 4.94 -10.09 5.76
CA VAL A 48 5.41 -10.96 4.69
C VAL A 48 6.21 -10.13 3.68
N VAL A 49 7.52 -10.35 3.66
CA VAL A 49 8.40 -9.76 2.65
C VAL A 49 8.41 -10.66 1.42
N ALA A 50 7.89 -10.18 0.31
CA ALA A 50 7.60 -11.01 -0.84
C ALA A 50 7.96 -10.31 -2.15
N GLY A 51 8.99 -10.80 -2.81
CA GLY A 51 9.48 -10.18 -4.03
C GLY A 51 8.58 -10.39 -5.25
N ALA A 52 9.00 -9.84 -6.40
CA ALA A 52 8.22 -9.83 -7.64
C ALA A 52 7.79 -11.24 -8.07
N GLY A 53 6.48 -11.41 -8.34
CA GLY A 53 5.95 -12.67 -8.87
C GLY A 53 5.99 -13.85 -7.89
N SER A 54 6.19 -13.60 -6.59
CA SER A 54 6.29 -14.64 -5.56
C SER A 54 4.97 -15.26 -5.10
N GLY A 55 3.84 -14.77 -5.63
CA GLY A 55 2.51 -15.22 -5.25
C GLY A 55 1.93 -14.50 -4.02
N LYS A 56 2.27 -13.22 -3.81
CA LYS A 56 1.70 -12.34 -2.76
C LYS A 56 0.18 -12.49 -2.61
N THR A 57 -0.56 -12.07 -3.63
CA THR A 57 -2.03 -12.10 -3.67
C THR A 57 -2.61 -13.52 -3.58
N GLU A 58 -1.92 -14.51 -4.14
CA GLU A 58 -2.32 -15.92 -4.07
C GLU A 58 -2.27 -16.43 -2.62
N THR A 59 -1.18 -16.12 -1.93
CA THR A 59 -0.93 -16.51 -0.54
C THR A 59 -1.90 -15.78 0.40
N MET A 60 -2.19 -14.50 0.17
CA MET A 60 -3.18 -13.74 0.93
C MET A 60 -4.59 -14.33 0.79
N ALA A 61 -5.02 -14.65 -0.43
CA ALA A 61 -6.33 -15.27 -0.65
C ALA A 61 -6.43 -16.67 -0.01
N ALA A 62 -5.35 -17.46 -0.10
CA ALA A 62 -5.29 -18.76 0.57
C ALA A 62 -5.34 -18.64 2.11
N ARG A 63 -4.69 -17.62 2.69
CA ARG A 63 -4.77 -17.31 4.13
C ARG A 63 -6.20 -16.99 4.56
N VAL A 64 -6.92 -16.15 3.81
CA VAL A 64 -8.33 -15.85 4.10
C VAL A 64 -9.17 -17.11 4.13
N VAL A 65 -9.06 -17.93 3.07
CA VAL A 65 -9.84 -19.16 2.96
C VAL A 65 -9.49 -20.11 4.09
N TRP A 66 -8.22 -20.22 4.46
CA TRP A 66 -7.78 -21.04 5.59
C TRP A 66 -8.34 -20.55 6.92
N LEU A 67 -8.34 -19.24 7.17
CA LEU A 67 -8.88 -18.65 8.39
C LEU A 67 -10.39 -18.90 8.53
N VAL A 68 -11.15 -18.74 7.45
CA VAL A 68 -12.60 -18.99 7.42
C VAL A 68 -12.90 -20.49 7.54
N ALA A 69 -12.19 -21.35 6.80
CA ALA A 69 -12.40 -22.80 6.81
C ALA A 69 -12.17 -23.42 8.18
N ASN A 70 -11.23 -22.87 8.94
CA ASN A 70 -10.90 -23.32 10.29
C ASN A 70 -11.71 -22.62 11.39
N GLY A 71 -12.60 -21.69 11.05
CA GLY A 71 -13.50 -21.03 12.00
C GLY A 71 -12.85 -19.96 12.86
N TYR A 72 -11.70 -19.43 12.45
CA TYR A 72 -11.04 -18.32 13.15
C TYR A 72 -11.80 -16.99 12.97
N VAL A 73 -12.38 -16.78 11.79
CA VAL A 73 -13.17 -15.58 11.44
C VAL A 73 -14.28 -15.93 10.46
N ARG A 74 -15.35 -15.12 10.45
CA ARG A 74 -16.36 -15.14 9.37
C ARG A 74 -15.96 -14.18 8.24
N PRO A 75 -16.43 -14.40 6.99
CA PRO A 75 -16.08 -13.56 5.85
C PRO A 75 -16.25 -12.05 6.09
N GLU A 76 -17.35 -11.60 6.67
CA GLU A 76 -17.65 -10.19 6.92
C GLU A 76 -16.76 -9.55 8.00
N GLN A 77 -16.01 -10.36 8.76
CA GLN A 77 -15.04 -9.90 9.74
C GLN A 77 -13.64 -9.69 9.14
N ILE A 78 -13.51 -9.72 7.82
CA ILE A 78 -12.24 -9.59 7.11
C ILE A 78 -12.21 -8.25 6.37
N LEU A 79 -11.14 -7.51 6.60
CA LEU A 79 -10.78 -6.32 5.82
C LEU A 79 -9.55 -6.61 4.96
N GLY A 80 -9.61 -6.32 3.67
CA GLY A 80 -8.46 -6.33 2.78
C GLY A 80 -8.27 -4.99 2.10
N LEU A 81 -7.07 -4.44 2.19
CA LEU A 81 -6.72 -3.14 1.61
C LEU A 81 -5.66 -3.31 0.53
N THR A 82 -5.89 -2.70 -0.63
CA THR A 82 -4.97 -2.68 -1.77
C THR A 82 -4.71 -1.25 -2.26
N PHE A 83 -3.71 -1.05 -3.11
CA PHE A 83 -3.44 0.26 -3.69
C PHE A 83 -4.40 0.63 -4.84
N THR A 84 -4.75 -0.34 -5.70
CA THR A 84 -5.58 -0.10 -6.89
C THR A 84 -6.94 -0.77 -6.81
N ARG A 85 -7.95 -0.16 -7.45
CA ARG A 85 -9.30 -0.74 -7.59
C ARG A 85 -9.29 -2.09 -8.30
N LYS A 86 -8.40 -2.25 -9.29
CA LYS A 86 -8.21 -3.53 -10.01
C LYS A 86 -7.74 -4.63 -9.06
N ALA A 87 -6.69 -4.37 -8.27
CA ALA A 87 -6.19 -5.33 -7.29
C ALA A 87 -7.25 -5.69 -6.24
N ALA A 88 -8.02 -4.71 -5.76
CA ALA A 88 -9.14 -4.95 -4.83
C ALA A 88 -10.17 -5.90 -5.45
N GLY A 89 -10.62 -5.62 -6.68
CA GLY A 89 -11.59 -6.45 -7.39
C GLY A 89 -11.08 -7.88 -7.66
N GLU A 90 -9.82 -8.02 -8.07
CA GLU A 90 -9.20 -9.33 -8.31
C GLU A 90 -9.07 -10.16 -7.03
N LEU A 91 -8.66 -9.55 -5.91
CA LEU A 91 -8.55 -10.22 -4.62
C LEU A 91 -9.94 -10.63 -4.08
N ALA A 92 -10.92 -9.72 -4.13
CA ALA A 92 -12.29 -9.99 -3.73
C ALA A 92 -12.91 -11.15 -4.52
N HIS A 93 -12.77 -11.11 -5.84
CA HIS A 93 -13.24 -12.18 -6.72
C HIS A 93 -12.58 -13.52 -6.38
N ARG A 94 -11.26 -13.54 -6.19
CA ARG A 94 -10.51 -14.75 -5.87
C ARG A 94 -10.98 -15.39 -4.55
N ILE A 95 -11.15 -14.58 -3.51
CA ILE A 95 -11.63 -15.06 -2.20
C ILE A 95 -13.04 -15.62 -2.33
N ARG A 96 -13.97 -14.87 -2.95
CA ARG A 96 -15.37 -15.28 -3.13
C ARG A 96 -15.49 -16.60 -3.89
N VAL A 97 -14.74 -16.75 -4.99
CA VAL A 97 -14.74 -17.99 -5.79
C VAL A 97 -14.27 -19.18 -4.94
N ARG A 98 -13.20 -19.03 -4.16
CA ARG A 98 -12.65 -20.11 -3.34
C ARG A 98 -13.55 -20.50 -2.18
N LEU A 99 -14.11 -19.52 -1.47
CA LEU A 99 -15.08 -19.80 -0.40
C LEU A 99 -16.31 -20.52 -0.96
N GLY A 100 -16.84 -20.07 -2.10
CA GLY A 100 -17.96 -20.74 -2.77
C GLY A 100 -17.63 -22.17 -3.25
N GLN A 101 -16.41 -22.40 -3.74
CA GLN A 101 -15.92 -23.75 -4.08
C GLN A 101 -15.83 -24.65 -2.85
N LEU A 102 -15.28 -24.12 -1.76
CA LEU A 102 -15.13 -24.85 -0.50
C LEU A 102 -16.48 -25.30 0.05
N VAL A 103 -17.47 -24.41 0.06
CA VAL A 103 -18.85 -24.72 0.51
C VAL A 103 -19.44 -25.87 -0.30
N ARG A 104 -19.30 -25.85 -1.63
CA ARG A 104 -19.79 -26.93 -2.51
C ARG A 104 -19.11 -28.27 -2.24
N GLN A 105 -17.80 -28.26 -1.97
CA GLN A 105 -17.03 -29.48 -1.80
C GLN A 105 -17.22 -30.13 -0.43
N LEU A 106 -17.44 -29.33 0.60
CA LEU A 106 -17.61 -29.82 1.96
C LEU A 106 -19.03 -30.34 2.24
N GLY A 107 -19.98 -30.19 1.31
CA GLY A 107 -21.35 -30.69 1.47
C GLY A 107 -22.04 -30.18 2.74
N LEU A 108 -21.73 -28.94 3.10
CA LEU A 108 -21.95 -28.36 4.43
C LEU A 108 -23.42 -28.34 4.84
N SER A 109 -23.70 -28.58 6.13
CA SER A 109 -25.05 -28.49 6.68
C SER A 109 -25.54 -27.02 6.72
N SER A 110 -26.82 -26.79 6.98
CA SER A 110 -27.38 -25.42 7.09
C SER A 110 -26.67 -24.56 8.14
N ARG A 111 -26.16 -25.17 9.23
CA ARG A 111 -25.38 -24.46 10.27
C ARG A 111 -23.97 -24.11 9.82
N ASP A 112 -23.34 -24.99 9.04
CA ASP A 112 -22.03 -24.71 8.48
C ASP A 112 -22.12 -23.59 7.44
N HIS A 113 -23.24 -23.48 6.70
CA HIS A 113 -23.47 -22.37 5.76
C HIS A 113 -23.44 -20.99 6.44
N GLU A 114 -23.88 -20.87 7.69
CA GLU A 114 -23.80 -19.60 8.43
C GLU A 114 -22.36 -19.14 8.68
N GLN A 115 -21.40 -20.06 8.82
CA GLN A 115 -19.98 -19.72 9.00
C GLN A 115 -19.35 -19.13 7.73
N PHE A 116 -19.84 -19.55 6.56
CA PHE A 116 -19.36 -19.06 5.25
C PHE A 116 -20.26 -17.97 4.66
N ALA A 117 -21.32 -17.56 5.38
CA ALA A 117 -22.20 -16.48 4.97
C ALA A 117 -21.50 -15.12 5.09
N GLY A 118 -21.92 -14.15 4.28
CA GLY A 118 -21.32 -12.81 4.22
C GLY A 118 -20.22 -12.68 3.17
N GLU A 119 -19.65 -11.47 3.09
CA GLU A 119 -18.57 -11.17 2.15
C GLU A 119 -17.46 -10.37 2.84
N PRO A 120 -16.18 -10.64 2.52
CA PRO A 120 -15.08 -9.83 3.01
C PRO A 120 -15.16 -8.42 2.44
N THR A 121 -14.80 -7.43 3.26
CA THR A 121 -14.65 -6.05 2.79
C THR A 121 -13.28 -5.90 2.16
N ILE A 122 -13.22 -5.83 0.83
CA ILE A 122 -11.98 -5.57 0.09
C ILE A 122 -12.09 -4.21 -0.61
N ALA A 123 -11.17 -3.30 -0.30
CA ALA A 123 -11.21 -1.92 -0.78
C ALA A 123 -9.81 -1.38 -1.06
N THR A 124 -9.72 -0.21 -1.69
CA THR A 124 -8.46 0.53 -1.69
C THR A 124 -8.26 1.28 -0.37
N TYR A 125 -7.02 1.65 -0.04
CA TYR A 125 -6.75 2.51 1.14
C TYR A 125 -7.60 3.79 1.13
N HIS A 126 -7.72 4.47 -0.02
CA HIS A 126 -8.53 5.68 -0.16
C HIS A 126 -10.03 5.42 0.04
N SER A 127 -10.56 4.32 -0.53
CA SER A 127 -11.97 3.98 -0.34
C SER A 127 -12.29 3.61 1.11
N TYR A 128 -11.36 2.97 1.81
CA TYR A 128 -11.51 2.69 3.23
C TYR A 128 -11.44 3.97 4.09
N ALA A 129 -10.48 4.87 3.80
CA ALA A 129 -10.41 6.17 4.46
C ALA A 129 -11.71 6.99 4.25
N ALA A 130 -12.30 6.95 3.05
CA ALA A 130 -13.60 7.59 2.78
C ALA A 130 -14.68 7.09 3.73
N ARG A 131 -14.75 5.76 3.92
CA ARG A 131 -15.71 5.13 4.83
C ARG A 131 -15.47 5.56 6.28
N VAL A 132 -14.21 5.60 6.71
CA VAL A 132 -13.85 6.08 8.06
C VAL A 132 -14.30 7.52 8.26
N VAL A 133 -14.06 8.42 7.30
CA VAL A 133 -14.53 9.81 7.39
C VAL A 133 -16.06 9.89 7.38
N ALA A 134 -16.74 9.12 6.54
CA ALA A 134 -18.20 9.15 6.47
C ALA A 134 -18.87 8.63 7.76
N GLU A 135 -18.34 7.54 8.36
CA GLU A 135 -18.92 6.94 9.57
C GLU A 135 -18.46 7.61 10.87
N HIS A 136 -17.23 8.14 10.89
CA HIS A 136 -16.57 8.60 12.11
C HIS A 136 -16.13 10.07 12.09
N GLY A 137 -16.13 10.73 10.93
CA GLY A 137 -15.80 12.15 10.77
C GLY A 137 -16.53 13.10 11.73
N PRO A 138 -17.84 12.92 12.02
CA PRO A 138 -18.56 13.77 12.96
C PRO A 138 -17.93 13.83 14.37
N ARG A 139 -17.19 12.81 14.80
CA ARG A 139 -16.50 12.80 16.11
C ARG A 139 -15.41 13.87 16.20
N ALA A 140 -14.77 14.17 15.08
CA ALA A 140 -13.76 15.21 14.95
C ALA A 140 -14.32 16.52 14.38
N GLY A 141 -15.65 16.66 14.30
CA GLY A 141 -16.31 17.83 13.71
C GLY A 141 -16.18 17.93 12.18
N PHE A 142 -15.90 16.83 11.48
CA PHE A 142 -15.87 16.80 10.02
C PHE A 142 -17.25 16.49 9.43
N GLU A 143 -17.64 17.26 8.42
CA GLU A 143 -18.90 17.06 7.70
C GLU A 143 -18.85 15.80 6.81
N PRO A 144 -19.70 14.77 7.06
CA PRO A 144 -19.67 13.50 6.33
C PRO A 144 -20.15 13.61 4.87
N THR A 145 -20.93 14.64 4.51
CA THR A 145 -21.44 14.82 3.14
C THR A 145 -20.58 15.73 2.27
N ALA A 146 -19.35 16.05 2.70
CA ALA A 146 -18.46 16.92 1.95
C ALA A 146 -18.20 16.42 0.52
N ARG A 147 -18.30 17.31 -0.46
CA ARG A 147 -18.15 16.96 -1.88
C ARG A 147 -16.69 16.72 -2.22
N LEU A 148 -16.41 15.58 -2.86
CA LEU A 148 -15.08 15.30 -3.40
C LEU A 148 -14.79 16.12 -4.66
N LEU A 149 -13.69 16.87 -4.65
CA LEU A 149 -13.21 17.67 -5.78
C LEU A 149 -12.49 16.80 -6.82
N THR A 150 -12.69 17.14 -8.09
CA THR A 150 -11.87 16.61 -9.19
C THR A 150 -10.56 17.38 -9.27
N ASP A 151 -9.51 16.80 -9.88
CA ASP A 151 -8.23 17.50 -10.06
C ASP A 151 -8.38 18.80 -10.85
N ALA A 152 -9.28 18.83 -11.84
CA ALA A 152 -9.60 20.05 -12.57
C ALA A 152 -10.23 21.13 -11.67
N ALA A 153 -11.16 20.76 -10.78
CA ALA A 153 -11.77 21.70 -9.85
C ALA A 153 -10.77 22.19 -8.79
N ARG A 154 -9.90 21.30 -8.28
CA ARG A 154 -8.80 21.67 -7.37
C ARG A 154 -7.90 22.72 -8.03
N TRP A 155 -7.50 22.47 -9.28
CA TRP A 155 -6.66 23.38 -10.03
C TRP A 155 -7.32 24.73 -10.29
N GLN A 156 -8.58 24.74 -10.69
CA GLN A 156 -9.34 25.99 -10.91
C GLN A 156 -9.45 26.85 -9.65
N ILE A 157 -9.66 26.23 -8.48
CA ILE A 157 -9.71 26.95 -7.21
C ILE A 157 -8.34 27.53 -6.87
N ALA A 158 -7.28 26.73 -6.98
CA ALA A 158 -5.92 27.18 -6.69
C ALA A 158 -5.45 28.29 -7.66
N ASP A 159 -5.69 28.14 -8.96
CA ASP A 159 -5.35 29.15 -9.98
C ASP A 159 -6.09 30.46 -9.77
N PHE A 160 -7.37 30.40 -9.39
CA PHE A 160 -8.13 31.58 -9.00
C PHE A 160 -7.48 32.30 -7.81
N LEU A 161 -7.06 31.57 -6.77
CA LEU A 161 -6.41 32.17 -5.61
C LEU A 161 -5.06 32.79 -5.96
N VAL A 162 -4.24 32.10 -6.75
CA VAL A 162 -2.92 32.59 -7.20
C VAL A 162 -3.06 33.87 -8.01
N ARG A 163 -3.99 33.94 -8.97
CA ARG A 163 -4.19 35.12 -9.82
C ARG A 163 -4.74 36.34 -9.09
N ASN A 164 -5.47 36.12 -8.00
CA ASN A 164 -6.09 37.17 -7.20
C ASN A 164 -5.36 37.42 -5.87
N TYR A 165 -4.15 36.89 -5.72
CA TYR A 165 -3.34 37.09 -4.53
C TYR A 165 -2.69 38.48 -4.58
N ASP A 166 -2.92 39.26 -3.53
CA ASP A 166 -2.40 40.63 -3.35
C ASP A 166 -1.11 40.69 -2.52
N GLY A 167 -0.67 39.54 -1.99
CA GLY A 167 0.59 39.43 -1.25
C GLY A 167 1.82 39.36 -2.15
N ASP A 168 2.99 39.56 -1.54
CA ASP A 168 4.27 39.58 -2.23
C ASP A 168 4.71 38.16 -2.69
N LEU A 169 4.70 37.96 -4.00
CA LEU A 169 5.25 36.80 -4.72
C LEU A 169 6.39 37.19 -5.66
N SER A 170 6.92 38.41 -5.56
CA SER A 170 7.86 38.98 -6.54
C SER A 170 9.16 38.17 -6.67
N ASP A 171 9.60 37.54 -5.58
CA ASP A 171 10.80 36.69 -5.53
C ASP A 171 10.63 35.32 -6.24
N LEU A 172 9.42 34.94 -6.68
CA LEU A 172 9.17 33.58 -7.18
C LEU A 172 9.55 33.37 -8.64
N GLU A 173 9.84 34.43 -9.42
CA GLU A 173 10.23 34.40 -10.85
C GLU A 173 9.57 33.28 -11.68
N ARG A 174 8.27 33.03 -11.46
CA ARG A 174 7.52 31.90 -12.05
C ARG A 174 6.21 32.35 -12.64
N SER A 175 5.74 31.60 -13.64
CA SER A 175 4.41 31.82 -14.20
C SER A 175 3.32 31.52 -13.15
N PRO A 176 2.15 32.18 -13.20
CA PRO A 176 1.04 31.87 -12.30
C PRO A 176 0.65 30.40 -12.31
N ALA A 177 0.65 29.75 -13.48
CA ALA A 177 0.33 28.33 -13.60
C ALA A 177 1.32 27.45 -12.82
N THR A 178 2.62 27.76 -12.87
CA THR A 178 3.65 27.05 -12.10
C THR A 178 3.46 27.23 -10.59
N VAL A 179 3.09 28.45 -10.15
CA VAL A 179 2.79 28.71 -8.74
C VAL A 179 1.54 27.94 -8.29
N THR A 180 0.51 27.83 -9.14
CA THR A 180 -0.66 26.99 -8.88
C THR A 180 -0.26 25.53 -8.66
N ASP A 181 0.57 24.98 -9.54
CA ASP A 181 1.04 23.60 -9.42
C ASP A 181 1.86 23.41 -8.14
N ASP A 182 2.73 24.37 -7.78
CA ASP A 182 3.50 24.35 -6.53
C ASP A 182 2.58 24.39 -5.27
N VAL A 183 1.51 25.20 -5.30
CA VAL A 183 0.54 25.29 -4.20
C VAL A 183 -0.17 23.95 -4.00
N LEU A 184 -0.64 23.33 -5.09
CA LEU A 184 -1.31 22.03 -5.04
C LEU A 184 -0.36 20.92 -4.58
N ALA A 185 0.87 20.90 -5.09
CA ALA A 185 1.89 19.94 -4.68
C ALA A 185 2.21 20.08 -3.19
N LEU A 186 2.41 21.31 -2.69
CA LEU A 186 2.67 21.56 -1.28
C LEU A 186 1.47 21.18 -0.41
N ALA A 187 0.24 21.52 -0.80
CA ALA A 187 -0.97 21.13 -0.06
C ALA A 187 -1.11 19.60 0.03
N SER A 188 -0.85 18.88 -1.06
CA SER A 188 -0.86 17.42 -1.10
C SER A 188 0.22 16.81 -0.21
N GLU A 189 1.46 17.31 -0.28
CA GLU A 189 2.55 16.85 0.57
C GLU A 189 2.25 17.06 2.06
N LEU A 190 1.70 18.22 2.44
CA LEU A 190 1.31 18.51 3.82
C LEU A 190 0.26 17.53 4.33
N ALA A 191 -0.79 17.29 3.55
CA ALA A 191 -1.86 16.36 3.90
C ALA A 191 -1.34 14.91 4.04
N GLU A 192 -0.55 14.43 3.08
CA GLU A 192 0.01 13.07 3.09
C GLU A 192 1.01 12.84 4.24
N HIS A 193 1.65 13.90 4.73
CA HIS A 193 2.58 13.85 5.87
C HIS A 193 1.94 14.17 7.23
N LEU A 194 0.66 14.54 7.26
CA LEU A 194 -0.04 15.06 8.45
C LEU A 194 0.65 16.28 9.08
N VAL A 195 1.14 17.19 8.23
CA VAL A 195 1.84 18.40 8.65
C VAL A 195 1.00 19.62 8.30
N THR A 196 0.88 20.55 9.23
CA THR A 196 0.19 21.82 9.02
C THR A 196 1.12 22.89 8.42
N PRO A 197 0.57 23.92 7.74
CA PRO A 197 1.36 25.07 7.30
C PRO A 197 2.17 25.73 8.42
N ASP A 198 1.64 25.77 9.64
CA ASP A 198 2.31 26.40 10.78
C ASP A 198 3.50 25.58 11.30
N GLU A 199 3.40 24.25 11.26
CA GLU A 199 4.52 23.36 11.57
C GLU A 199 5.67 23.51 10.57
N VAL A 200 5.36 23.66 9.27
CA VAL A 200 6.38 23.98 8.26
C VAL A 200 7.01 25.33 8.54
N ALA A 201 6.21 26.36 8.84
CA ALA A 201 6.73 27.68 9.17
C ALA A 201 7.68 27.64 10.38
N ALA A 202 7.27 26.95 11.44
CA ALA A 202 8.06 26.80 12.65
C ALA A 202 9.35 25.99 12.41
N TRP A 203 9.27 24.90 11.64
CA TRP A 203 10.44 24.10 11.29
C TRP A 203 11.44 24.91 10.46
N THR A 204 10.97 25.62 9.43
CA THR A 204 11.82 26.45 8.58
C THR A 204 12.47 27.58 9.39
N GLY A 205 11.74 28.22 10.31
CA GLY A 205 12.33 29.24 11.20
C GLY A 205 13.49 28.69 12.04
N ARG A 206 13.32 27.49 12.63
CA ARG A 206 14.40 26.81 13.37
C ARG A 206 15.58 26.45 12.47
N PHE A 207 15.32 25.94 11.27
CA PHE A 207 16.37 25.58 10.31
C PHE A 207 17.20 26.82 9.91
N PHE A 208 16.55 27.95 9.65
CA PHE A 208 17.25 29.20 9.33
C PHE A 208 18.11 29.69 10.50
N ALA A 209 17.57 29.69 11.72
CA ALA A 209 18.30 30.08 12.91
C ALA A 209 19.51 29.17 13.17
N GLU A 210 19.35 27.85 12.98
CA GLU A 210 20.44 26.89 13.12
C GLU A 210 21.57 27.17 12.12
N VAL A 211 21.23 27.37 10.84
CA VAL A 211 22.24 27.67 9.82
C VAL A 211 22.96 29.00 10.12
N GLN A 212 22.23 30.04 10.53
CA GLN A 212 22.82 31.34 10.89
C GLN A 212 23.70 31.29 12.14
N SER A 213 23.43 30.38 13.08
CA SER A 213 24.25 30.22 14.29
C SER A 213 25.62 29.61 14.03
N ARG A 214 25.81 28.95 12.87
CA ARG A 214 27.06 28.27 12.53
C ARG A 214 28.06 29.28 11.94
N PRO A 215 29.27 29.40 12.49
CA PRO A 215 30.27 30.32 11.94
C PRO A 215 30.78 29.85 10.58
N GLY A 216 31.23 30.80 9.76
CA GLY A 216 31.88 30.52 8.48
C GLY A 216 30.98 30.79 7.27
N ARG A 217 31.50 30.44 6.09
CA ARG A 217 30.82 30.70 4.81
C ARG A 217 29.72 29.66 4.59
N VAL A 218 28.49 30.11 4.35
CA VAL A 218 27.39 29.24 3.91
C VAL A 218 27.71 28.66 2.53
N TYR A 219 27.70 27.34 2.38
CA TYR A 219 27.96 26.68 1.10
C TYR A 219 26.81 26.86 0.10
N ALA A 220 27.11 26.67 -1.20
CA ALA A 220 26.13 26.87 -2.27
C ALA A 220 24.89 25.98 -2.11
N ASP A 221 25.07 24.71 -1.73
CA ASP A 221 23.96 23.78 -1.53
C ASP A 221 23.09 24.17 -0.34
N VAL A 222 23.68 24.70 0.74
CA VAL A 222 22.93 25.21 1.90
C VAL A 222 22.13 26.45 1.50
N ARG A 223 22.72 27.38 0.73
CA ARG A 223 21.97 28.54 0.19
C ARG A 223 20.80 28.09 -0.68
N ARG A 224 20.99 27.07 -1.53
CA ARG A 224 19.92 26.50 -2.36
C ARG A 224 18.80 25.90 -1.50
N ALA A 225 19.16 25.15 -0.45
CA ALA A 225 18.18 24.58 0.48
C ALA A 225 17.39 25.67 1.24
N LEU A 226 18.06 26.74 1.69
CA LEU A 226 17.41 27.90 2.31
C LEU A 226 16.44 28.58 1.32
N ALA A 227 16.84 28.78 0.07
CA ALA A 227 15.98 29.37 -0.94
C ALA A 227 14.72 28.52 -1.20
N VAL A 228 14.85 27.19 -1.29
CA VAL A 228 13.70 26.27 -1.42
C VAL A 228 12.79 26.32 -0.18
N ALA A 229 13.37 26.41 1.01
CA ALA A 229 12.60 26.54 2.25
C ALA A 229 11.86 27.89 2.33
N GLN A 230 12.48 28.98 1.88
CA GLN A 230 11.86 30.31 1.80
C GLN A 230 10.74 30.33 0.75
N HIS A 231 10.95 29.71 -0.41
CA HIS A 231 9.93 29.52 -1.45
C HIS A 231 8.66 28.88 -0.86
N ARG A 232 8.82 27.76 -0.13
CA ARG A 232 7.69 27.09 0.53
C ARG A 232 6.96 28.02 1.52
N LEU A 233 7.67 28.82 2.31
CA LEU A 233 7.04 29.79 3.22
C LEU A 233 6.14 30.80 2.49
N ARG A 234 6.57 31.28 1.31
CA ARG A 234 5.79 32.23 0.50
C ARG A 234 4.49 31.63 -0.03
N LEU A 235 4.45 30.31 -0.22
CA LEU A 235 3.25 29.60 -0.68
C LEU A 235 2.26 29.30 0.45
N LEU A 236 2.68 29.28 1.72
CA LEU A 236 1.81 28.89 2.84
C LEU A 236 0.53 29.73 2.97
N PRO A 237 0.51 31.07 2.75
CA PRO A 237 -0.74 31.83 2.73
C PRO A 237 -1.73 31.35 1.66
N LEU A 238 -1.25 31.01 0.46
CA LEU A 238 -2.07 30.45 -0.62
C LEU A 238 -2.59 29.05 -0.29
N VAL A 239 -1.75 28.20 0.32
CA VAL A 239 -2.19 26.88 0.82
C VAL A 239 -3.28 27.02 1.87
N ARG A 240 -3.12 27.93 2.85
CA ARG A 240 -4.16 28.22 3.85
C ARG A 240 -5.45 28.73 3.20
N ALA A 241 -5.34 29.64 2.23
CA ALA A 241 -6.49 30.15 1.49
C ALA A 241 -7.19 29.06 0.67
N PHE A 242 -6.43 28.11 0.10
CA PHE A 242 -6.95 26.95 -0.62
C PHE A 242 -7.74 26.03 0.32
N ASP A 243 -7.19 25.71 1.49
CA ASP A 243 -7.89 24.89 2.50
C ASP A 243 -9.15 25.56 3.03
N LEU A 244 -9.11 26.88 3.27
CA LEU A 244 -10.28 27.66 3.66
C LEU A 244 -11.34 27.64 2.55
N ARG A 245 -10.95 27.85 1.29
CA ARG A 245 -11.89 27.84 0.17
C ARG A 245 -12.54 26.48 -0.03
N LYS A 246 -11.82 25.38 0.20
CA LYS A 246 -12.41 24.03 0.20
C LYS A 246 -13.48 23.90 1.28
N ARG A 247 -13.23 24.43 2.49
CA ARG A 247 -14.19 24.42 3.60
C ARG A 247 -15.43 25.25 3.30
N ASP A 248 -15.27 26.45 2.74
CA ASP A 248 -16.39 27.33 2.36
C ASP A 248 -17.34 26.67 1.35
N PHE A 249 -16.82 25.78 0.49
CA PHE A 249 -17.62 25.00 -0.45
C PHE A 249 -18.07 23.65 0.08
N GLU A 250 -17.86 23.36 1.37
CA GLU A 250 -18.11 22.05 1.97
C GLU A 250 -17.50 20.92 1.14
N ALA A 251 -16.29 21.15 0.65
CA ALA A 251 -15.59 20.28 -0.27
C ALA A 251 -14.29 19.74 0.34
N LEU A 252 -13.80 18.64 -0.22
CA LEU A 252 -12.53 18.03 0.13
C LEU A 252 -11.90 17.38 -1.11
N ASP A 253 -10.60 17.17 -1.09
CA ASP A 253 -9.91 16.31 -2.04
C ASP A 253 -9.53 14.95 -1.43
N PHE A 254 -8.89 14.08 -2.22
CA PHE A 254 -8.49 12.75 -1.75
C PHE A 254 -7.46 12.82 -0.60
N ASP A 255 -6.59 13.82 -0.61
CA ASP A 255 -5.52 13.98 0.36
C ASP A 255 -6.12 14.46 1.70
N ASP A 256 -7.05 15.42 1.65
CA ASP A 256 -7.87 15.83 2.79
C ASP A 256 -8.61 14.65 3.42
N GLN A 257 -9.18 13.78 2.60
CA GLN A 257 -9.93 12.63 3.07
C GLN A 257 -9.03 11.67 3.87
N MET A 258 -7.82 11.40 3.37
CA MET A 258 -6.84 10.57 4.06
C MET A 258 -6.35 11.24 5.34
N PHE A 259 -6.05 12.54 5.29
CA PHE A 259 -5.68 13.33 6.46
C PHE A 259 -6.75 13.25 7.55
N ARG A 260 -8.02 13.53 7.20
CA ARG A 260 -9.15 13.49 8.13
C ARG A 260 -9.36 12.10 8.72
N ALA A 261 -9.26 11.04 7.90
CA ALA A 261 -9.36 9.66 8.39
C ALA A 261 -8.27 9.36 9.43
N ALA A 262 -7.03 9.74 9.16
CA ALA A 262 -5.91 9.54 10.06
C ALA A 262 -6.07 10.33 11.37
N VAL A 263 -6.52 11.58 11.30
CA VAL A 263 -6.82 12.42 12.48
C VAL A 263 -7.93 11.78 13.32
N VAL A 264 -9.05 11.40 12.70
CA VAL A 264 -10.16 10.74 13.40
C VAL A 264 -9.69 9.47 14.11
N ALA A 265 -8.94 8.61 13.41
CA ALA A 265 -8.45 7.37 13.99
C ALA A 265 -7.44 7.57 15.14
N ARG A 266 -6.60 8.60 15.04
CA ARG A 266 -5.57 8.92 16.05
C ARG A 266 -6.17 9.54 17.31
N ASP A 267 -7.08 10.50 17.12
CA ASP A 267 -7.57 11.35 18.22
C ASP A 267 -8.82 10.78 18.91
N HIS A 268 -9.46 9.77 18.30
CA HIS A 268 -10.64 9.08 18.83
C HIS A 268 -10.41 7.56 18.94
N PRO A 269 -9.76 7.08 20.02
CA PRO A 269 -9.43 5.65 20.19
C PRO A 269 -10.62 4.69 20.09
N GLU A 270 -11.83 5.15 20.42
CA GLU A 270 -13.07 4.37 20.29
C GLU A 270 -13.37 3.96 18.84
N VAL A 271 -12.87 4.70 17.85
CA VAL A 271 -12.99 4.34 16.44
C VAL A 271 -12.20 3.06 16.15
N GLY A 272 -10.98 2.95 16.71
CA GLY A 272 -10.19 1.73 16.62
C GLY A 272 -10.87 0.54 17.29
N GLU A 273 -11.57 0.74 18.41
CA GLU A 273 -12.33 -0.32 19.09
C GLU A 273 -13.47 -0.85 18.21
N ILE A 274 -14.27 0.05 17.63
CA ILE A 274 -15.37 -0.29 16.72
C ILE A 274 -14.84 -1.06 15.49
N GLU A 275 -13.75 -0.57 14.90
CA GLU A 275 -13.16 -1.17 13.70
C GLU A 275 -12.53 -2.54 13.97
N ARG A 276 -11.86 -2.73 15.12
CA ARG A 276 -11.32 -4.04 15.54
C ARG A 276 -12.41 -5.04 15.96
N GLU A 277 -13.54 -4.55 16.46
CA GLU A 277 -14.70 -5.41 16.73
C GLU A 277 -15.32 -5.92 15.43
N ARG A 278 -15.47 -5.03 14.43
CA ARG A 278 -16.00 -5.32 13.10
C ARG A 278 -15.07 -6.24 12.32
N PHE A 279 -13.81 -5.88 12.19
CA PHE A 279 -12.81 -6.61 11.41
C PHE A 279 -11.86 -7.34 12.35
N ARG A 280 -11.98 -8.67 12.44
CA ARG A 280 -11.14 -9.51 13.29
C ARG A 280 -9.81 -9.87 12.65
N VAL A 281 -9.72 -9.79 11.32
CA VAL A 281 -8.49 -9.96 10.54
C VAL A 281 -8.40 -8.87 9.48
N VAL A 282 -7.21 -8.29 9.35
CA VAL A 282 -6.90 -7.25 8.37
C VAL A 282 -5.76 -7.69 7.47
N LEU A 283 -5.86 -7.43 6.18
CA LEU A 283 -4.86 -7.73 5.18
C LEU A 283 -4.44 -6.46 4.47
N LEU A 284 -3.13 -6.20 4.41
CA LEU A 284 -2.57 -5.03 3.75
C LEU A 284 -1.70 -5.52 2.59
N ASP A 285 -2.15 -5.29 1.35
CA ASP A 285 -1.35 -5.57 0.16
C ASP A 285 -0.54 -4.32 -0.25
N GLU A 286 0.57 -4.55 -0.93
CA GLU A 286 1.53 -3.53 -1.39
C GLU A 286 1.95 -2.55 -0.27
N TYR A 287 2.23 -3.07 0.94
CA TYR A 287 2.58 -2.31 2.13
C TYR A 287 4.00 -1.70 2.11
N GLN A 288 4.58 -1.49 0.92
CA GLN A 288 5.82 -0.73 0.74
C GLN A 288 5.56 0.73 0.33
N ASP A 289 4.40 1.02 -0.27
CA ASP A 289 4.03 2.33 -0.80
C ASP A 289 3.03 3.18 0.03
N PRO A 290 2.63 2.84 1.28
CA PRO A 290 1.76 3.75 2.05
C PRO A 290 2.40 5.10 2.37
N SER A 291 1.58 6.15 2.32
CA SER A 291 1.96 7.47 2.83
C SER A 291 1.99 7.51 4.36
N LYS A 292 2.54 8.59 4.94
CA LYS A 292 2.56 8.75 6.40
C LYS A 292 1.15 8.81 6.98
N ALA A 293 0.22 9.53 6.34
CA ALA A 293 -1.17 9.60 6.76
C ALA A 293 -1.84 8.21 6.76
N GLN A 294 -1.60 7.40 5.72
CA GLN A 294 -2.09 6.02 5.64
C GLN A 294 -1.52 5.15 6.76
N VAL A 295 -0.21 5.23 7.02
CA VAL A 295 0.42 4.50 8.12
C VAL A 295 -0.20 4.89 9.47
N VAL A 296 -0.40 6.19 9.71
CA VAL A 296 -1.01 6.69 10.96
C VAL A 296 -2.46 6.22 11.10
N LEU A 297 -3.25 6.25 10.03
CA LEU A 297 -4.60 5.69 10.03
C LEU A 297 -4.57 4.21 10.44
N LEU A 298 -3.78 3.40 9.74
CA LEU A 298 -3.77 1.94 9.91
C LEU A 298 -3.26 1.54 11.30
N ARG A 299 -2.19 2.15 11.79
CA ARG A 299 -1.65 1.83 13.12
C ARG A 299 -2.60 2.26 14.24
N SER A 300 -3.28 3.41 14.11
CA SER A 300 -4.20 3.89 15.15
C SER A 300 -5.43 2.99 15.25
N LEU A 301 -5.88 2.43 14.12
CA LEU A 301 -6.97 1.47 14.09
C LEU A 301 -6.55 0.04 14.47
N PHE A 302 -5.37 -0.41 14.07
CA PHE A 302 -5.04 -1.85 14.04
C PHE A 302 -3.69 -2.25 14.64
N ALA A 303 -2.98 -1.37 15.36
CA ALA A 303 -1.80 -1.78 16.12
C ALA A 303 -2.18 -2.84 17.17
N GLY A 304 -1.34 -3.88 17.31
CA GLY A 304 -1.62 -5.03 18.18
C GLY A 304 -2.76 -5.95 17.72
N HIS A 305 -3.35 -5.69 16.54
CA HIS A 305 -4.45 -6.46 15.97
C HIS A 305 -3.94 -7.49 14.94
N PRO A 306 -4.69 -8.55 14.59
CA PRO A 306 -4.30 -9.52 13.56
C PRO A 306 -4.24 -8.92 12.14
N VAL A 307 -3.14 -8.23 11.86
CA VAL A 307 -2.82 -7.60 10.58
C VAL A 307 -1.79 -8.45 9.85
N THR A 308 -2.08 -8.86 8.62
CA THR A 308 -1.09 -9.44 7.70
C THR A 308 -0.73 -8.43 6.63
N ALA A 309 0.47 -7.86 6.71
CA ALA A 309 1.00 -6.95 5.69
C ALA A 309 1.92 -7.69 4.72
N VAL A 310 1.79 -7.40 3.43
CA VAL A 310 2.62 -7.98 2.37
C VAL A 310 3.23 -6.86 1.54
N GLY A 311 4.54 -6.94 1.29
CA GLY A 311 5.22 -5.94 0.47
C GLY A 311 6.63 -6.37 0.02
N ASP A 312 7.23 -5.56 -0.84
CA ASP A 312 8.63 -5.71 -1.27
C ASP A 312 9.36 -4.38 -1.09
N PRO A 313 10.39 -4.29 -0.23
CA PRO A 313 11.11 -3.04 0.01
C PRO A 313 11.84 -2.54 -1.26
N CYS A 314 12.17 -3.43 -2.19
CA CYS A 314 12.79 -3.06 -3.47
C CYS A 314 11.78 -2.66 -4.56
N GLN A 315 10.47 -2.68 -4.28
CA GLN A 315 9.42 -2.20 -5.21
C GLN A 315 8.78 -0.88 -4.75
N SER A 316 9.30 -0.23 -3.71
CA SER A 316 8.84 1.08 -3.29
C SER A 316 9.25 2.15 -4.31
N ILE A 317 8.35 2.49 -5.24
CA ILE A 317 8.60 3.43 -6.35
C ILE A 317 7.78 4.72 -6.25
N TYR A 318 6.89 4.83 -5.26
CA TYR A 318 6.00 5.99 -5.10
C TYR A 318 6.51 7.02 -4.08
N GLY A 319 7.83 7.09 -3.84
CA GLY A 319 8.42 8.06 -2.90
C GLY A 319 8.06 9.52 -3.21
N TRP A 320 7.93 9.87 -4.49
CA TRP A 320 7.50 11.19 -4.97
C TRP A 320 6.02 11.51 -4.68
N ARG A 321 5.21 10.52 -4.28
CA ARG A 321 3.81 10.67 -3.81
C ARG A 321 3.68 10.62 -2.29
N GLY A 322 4.79 10.75 -1.56
CA GLY A 322 4.78 10.70 -0.09
C GLY A 322 4.82 9.30 0.51
N ALA A 323 5.06 8.24 -0.29
CA ALA A 323 5.34 6.91 0.26
C ALA A 323 6.55 6.98 1.18
N SER A 324 6.38 6.58 2.45
CA SER A 324 7.44 6.78 3.44
C SER A 324 8.51 5.68 3.29
N ALA A 325 9.76 6.10 3.09
CA ALA A 325 10.91 5.21 3.12
C ALA A 325 10.95 4.44 4.45
N GLY A 326 11.16 3.12 4.38
CA GLY A 326 11.23 2.26 5.57
C GLY A 326 9.89 1.92 6.23
N THR A 327 8.74 2.20 5.59
CA THR A 327 7.42 1.80 6.12
C THR A 327 7.34 0.31 6.40
N LEU A 328 7.78 -0.51 5.44
CA LEU A 328 7.80 -1.96 5.58
C LEU A 328 8.76 -2.41 6.72
N GLU A 329 9.86 -1.70 6.91
CA GLU A 329 10.87 -2.01 7.93
C GLU A 329 10.40 -1.68 9.35
N ARG A 330 9.61 -0.60 9.51
CA ARG A 330 9.03 -0.17 10.78
C ARG A 330 7.77 -0.94 11.17
N PHE A 331 7.14 -1.67 10.26
CA PHE A 331 5.91 -2.43 10.54
C PHE A 331 5.98 -3.29 11.82
N PRO A 332 7.06 -4.06 12.08
CA PRO A 332 7.17 -4.86 13.30
C PRO A 332 7.13 -4.04 14.59
N GLU A 333 7.58 -2.79 14.56
CA GLU A 333 7.57 -1.87 15.71
C GLU A 333 6.22 -1.17 15.82
N GLU A 334 5.65 -0.72 14.70
CA GLU A 334 4.41 0.07 14.67
C GLU A 334 3.14 -0.75 14.89
N PHE A 335 3.16 -2.06 14.61
CA PHE A 335 2.01 -2.95 14.77
C PHE A 335 2.16 -3.97 15.91
N ALA A 336 3.24 -3.90 16.69
CA ALA A 336 3.42 -4.74 17.87
C ALA A 336 2.26 -4.57 18.87
N GLY A 337 1.92 -5.65 19.56
CA GLY A 337 0.96 -5.62 20.65
C GLY A 337 1.53 -4.99 21.92
N PRO A 338 0.66 -4.55 22.85
CA PRO A 338 1.08 -4.04 24.16
C PRO A 338 1.74 -5.11 25.04
N ASP A 339 1.63 -6.39 24.67
CA ASP A 339 2.28 -7.53 25.30
C ASP A 339 3.79 -7.62 24.98
N GLY A 340 4.32 -6.72 24.15
CA GLY A 340 5.73 -6.66 23.78
C GLY A 340 6.18 -7.82 22.89
N ARG A 341 5.22 -8.58 22.35
CA ARG A 341 5.51 -9.73 21.50
C ARG A 341 6.02 -9.27 20.13
N GLN A 342 7.15 -9.82 19.70
CA GLN A 342 7.70 -9.51 18.40
C GLN A 342 6.78 -9.96 17.26
N VAL A 343 6.54 -9.06 16.32
CA VAL A 343 5.81 -9.34 15.08
C VAL A 343 6.61 -10.32 14.23
N ARG A 344 5.97 -11.39 13.76
CA ARG A 344 6.64 -12.37 12.89
C ARG A 344 6.91 -11.75 11.52
N VAL A 345 8.11 -11.99 10.99
CA VAL A 345 8.50 -11.62 9.64
C VAL A 345 8.79 -12.89 8.85
N LEU A 346 8.00 -13.15 7.83
CA LEU A 346 8.17 -14.29 6.92
C LEU A 346 8.52 -13.80 5.52
N THR A 347 9.07 -14.70 4.69
CA THR A 347 9.49 -14.34 3.32
C THR A 347 8.88 -15.25 2.27
N LEU A 348 8.64 -14.71 1.07
CA LEU A 348 8.32 -15.48 -0.13
C LEU A 348 9.44 -15.28 -1.15
N THR A 349 10.22 -16.34 -1.39
CA THR A 349 11.42 -16.28 -2.24
C THR A 349 11.21 -16.87 -3.63
N ARG A 350 10.17 -17.70 -3.81
CA ARG A 350 9.91 -18.40 -5.07
C ARG A 350 9.06 -17.57 -6.03
N SER A 351 9.67 -17.09 -7.12
CA SER A 351 8.97 -16.41 -8.22
C SER A 351 8.41 -17.42 -9.22
N TRP A 352 7.10 -17.35 -9.44
CA TRP A 352 6.36 -18.16 -10.42
C TRP A 352 6.16 -17.46 -11.76
N ARG A 353 6.36 -16.14 -11.79
CA ARG A 353 6.16 -15.30 -12.98
C ARG A 353 7.40 -15.28 -13.88
N ASN A 354 8.58 -15.22 -13.26
CA ASN A 354 9.83 -14.95 -13.97
C ASN A 354 10.64 -16.22 -14.20
N ARG A 355 11.19 -16.34 -15.40
CA ARG A 355 12.16 -17.38 -15.76
C ARG A 355 13.51 -17.17 -15.04
N PRO A 356 14.34 -18.22 -14.87
CA PRO A 356 15.64 -18.12 -14.20
C PRO A 356 16.56 -17.03 -14.78
N GLU A 357 16.50 -16.77 -16.08
CA GLU A 357 17.40 -15.83 -16.76
C GLU A 357 17.03 -14.37 -16.48
N VAL A 358 15.73 -14.06 -16.37
CA VAL A 358 15.25 -12.75 -15.92
C VAL A 358 15.58 -12.55 -14.44
N LEU A 359 15.38 -13.57 -13.61
CA LEU A 359 15.71 -13.51 -12.19
C LEU A 359 17.19 -13.27 -11.95
N ARG A 360 18.10 -13.88 -12.73
CA ARG A 360 19.54 -13.62 -12.63
C ARG A 360 19.87 -12.13 -12.81
N VAL A 361 19.27 -11.47 -13.80
CA VAL A 361 19.47 -10.03 -14.03
C VAL A 361 18.87 -9.22 -12.89
N ALA A 362 17.63 -9.51 -12.49
CA ALA A 362 16.96 -8.80 -11.40
C ALA A 362 17.71 -8.93 -10.05
N ASN A 363 18.20 -10.12 -9.71
CA ASN A 363 18.97 -10.38 -8.49
C ASN A 363 20.34 -9.68 -8.52
N ALA A 364 20.97 -9.58 -9.70
CA ALA A 364 22.21 -8.82 -9.87
C ALA A 364 21.99 -7.32 -9.67
N LEU A 365 20.95 -6.75 -10.29
CA LEU A 365 20.60 -5.31 -10.17
C LEU A 365 20.23 -4.91 -8.73
N SER A 366 19.57 -5.80 -7.99
CA SER A 366 19.15 -5.55 -6.61
C SER A 366 20.22 -5.86 -5.57
N ARG A 367 21.39 -6.40 -5.97
CA ARG A 367 22.47 -6.74 -5.03
C ARG A 367 22.98 -5.52 -4.23
N PRO A 368 23.29 -4.36 -4.85
CA PRO A 368 23.77 -3.20 -4.10
C PRO A 368 22.76 -2.70 -3.06
N LEU A 369 21.45 -2.86 -3.32
CA LEU A 369 20.40 -2.49 -2.38
C LEU A 369 20.40 -3.40 -1.13
N ARG A 370 20.58 -4.71 -1.32
CA ARG A 370 20.71 -5.66 -0.21
C ARG A 370 21.99 -5.43 0.58
N GLU A 371 23.09 -5.14 -0.10
CA GLU A 371 24.36 -4.77 0.54
C GLU A 371 24.25 -3.46 1.34
N ALA A 372 23.40 -2.54 0.89
CA ALA A 372 23.04 -1.32 1.61
C ALA A 372 22.01 -1.53 2.74
N GLY A 373 21.58 -2.76 3.01
CA GLY A 373 20.73 -3.11 4.16
C GLY A 373 19.27 -3.43 3.83
N ALA A 374 18.85 -3.43 2.55
CA ALA A 374 17.48 -3.78 2.18
C ALA A 374 17.14 -5.23 2.58
N ARG A 375 16.13 -5.39 3.43
CA ARG A 375 15.69 -6.70 3.95
C ARG A 375 14.81 -7.45 2.95
N VAL A 376 15.38 -7.87 1.82
CA VAL A 376 14.71 -8.73 0.83
C VAL A 376 15.59 -9.93 0.47
N ALA A 377 14.99 -11.10 0.47
CA ALA A 377 15.69 -12.33 0.09
C ALA A 377 15.86 -12.42 -1.43
N GLU A 378 16.92 -13.10 -1.87
CA GLU A 378 17.14 -13.37 -3.29
C GLU A 378 16.04 -14.26 -3.86
N LEU A 379 15.49 -13.87 -5.02
CA LEU A 379 14.40 -14.60 -5.66
C LEU A 379 14.92 -15.84 -6.39
N ARG A 380 14.18 -16.94 -6.24
CA ARG A 380 14.44 -18.22 -6.89
C ARG A 380 13.29 -18.59 -7.84
N PRO A 381 13.55 -19.25 -8.97
CA PRO A 381 12.48 -19.70 -9.85
C PRO A 381 11.63 -20.79 -9.17
N GLY A 382 10.30 -20.71 -9.33
CA GLY A 382 9.34 -21.72 -8.89
C GLY A 382 9.02 -22.74 -9.99
N GLY A 383 9.25 -24.04 -9.72
CA GLY A 383 8.81 -25.15 -10.59
C GLY A 383 9.55 -25.26 -11.93
N GLN A 384 9.26 -26.31 -12.72
CA GLN A 384 9.93 -26.58 -14.00
C GLN A 384 9.91 -25.32 -14.88
N ALA A 385 11.11 -24.86 -15.24
CA ALA A 385 11.31 -23.78 -16.18
C ALA A 385 10.36 -23.99 -17.37
N ALA A 386 9.61 -22.95 -17.76
CA ALA A 386 8.84 -22.96 -18.99
C ALA A 386 9.66 -23.63 -20.11
N PRO A 387 9.04 -24.43 -20.99
CA PRO A 387 9.76 -25.10 -22.07
C PRO A 387 10.67 -24.10 -22.78
N PRO A 388 11.87 -24.52 -23.23
CA PRO A 388 12.83 -23.63 -23.88
C PRO A 388 12.13 -22.78 -24.94
N ILE A 389 12.31 -21.45 -24.92
CA ILE A 389 11.80 -20.62 -26.00
C ILE A 389 12.57 -21.01 -27.27
N SER A 390 11.86 -21.65 -28.20
CA SER A 390 12.37 -22.07 -29.50
C SER A 390 12.61 -20.88 -30.44
N ALA A 391 12.00 -19.72 -30.15
CA ALA A 391 12.16 -18.51 -30.95
C ALA A 391 13.61 -18.02 -30.90
N ARG A 392 14.19 -17.82 -32.08
CA ARG A 392 15.47 -17.14 -32.26
C ARG A 392 15.18 -15.69 -32.63
N THR A 393 16.00 -14.75 -32.15
CA THR A 393 15.96 -13.38 -32.68
C THR A 393 16.24 -13.40 -34.19
N PRO A 394 15.91 -12.34 -34.96
CA PRO A 394 16.28 -12.22 -36.37
C PRO A 394 17.79 -12.42 -36.63
N ARG A 395 18.63 -12.23 -35.59
CA ARG A 395 20.09 -12.46 -35.61
C ARG A 395 20.52 -13.81 -35.01
N GLY A 396 19.62 -14.79 -34.92
CA GLY A 396 19.94 -16.19 -34.57
C GLY A 396 20.23 -16.48 -33.10
N ARG A 397 19.95 -15.56 -32.16
CA ARG A 397 20.25 -15.78 -30.74
C ARG A 397 19.14 -16.59 -30.04
N PRO A 398 19.46 -17.52 -29.12
CA PRO A 398 18.46 -18.37 -28.45
C PRO A 398 17.50 -17.55 -27.56
N GLY A 399 16.20 -17.89 -27.55
CA GLY A 399 15.17 -17.30 -26.69
C GLY A 399 15.31 -17.56 -25.17
N GLN A 400 16.48 -17.98 -24.71
CA GLN A 400 16.81 -18.15 -23.30
C GLN A 400 17.62 -16.97 -22.74
N THR A 401 17.75 -15.86 -23.47
CA THR A 401 18.63 -14.76 -23.09
C THR A 401 17.88 -13.45 -22.94
N VAL A 402 18.22 -12.70 -21.88
CA VAL A 402 17.84 -11.29 -21.77
C VAL A 402 18.68 -10.52 -22.78
N HIS A 403 18.04 -9.76 -23.66
CA HIS A 403 18.71 -8.97 -24.69
C HIS A 403 18.77 -7.50 -24.28
N CYS A 404 19.91 -6.87 -24.52
CA CYS A 404 20.13 -5.44 -24.39
C CYS A 404 20.84 -4.95 -25.66
N ALA A 405 20.41 -3.82 -26.22
CA ALA A 405 20.98 -3.21 -27.41
C ALA A 405 21.15 -1.71 -27.18
N LEU A 406 22.23 -1.15 -27.72
CA LEU A 406 22.43 0.29 -27.86
C LEU A 406 22.41 0.59 -29.35
N LEU A 407 21.55 1.52 -29.77
CA LEU A 407 21.27 1.82 -31.17
C LEU A 407 21.44 3.31 -31.41
N GLU A 408 21.71 3.71 -32.66
CA GLU A 408 22.11 5.08 -32.98
C GLU A 408 20.93 6.06 -32.92
N THR A 409 19.73 5.61 -33.28
CA THR A 409 18.53 6.45 -33.30
C THR A 409 17.32 5.78 -32.62
N TYR A 410 16.34 6.60 -32.22
CA TYR A 410 15.04 6.11 -31.74
C TYR A 410 14.30 5.28 -32.79
N HIS A 411 14.51 5.56 -34.07
CA HIS A 411 13.91 4.79 -35.16
C HIS A 411 14.48 3.36 -35.18
N ASP A 412 15.81 3.22 -35.08
CA ASP A 412 16.48 1.92 -35.04
C ASP A 412 16.03 1.10 -33.81
N GLU A 413 15.83 1.75 -32.67
CA GLU A 413 15.29 1.12 -31.46
C GLU A 413 13.86 0.60 -31.67
N ALA A 414 12.99 1.41 -32.28
CA ALA A 414 11.63 1.01 -32.59
C ALA A 414 11.61 -0.18 -33.56
N GLU A 415 12.44 -0.17 -34.60
CA GLU A 415 12.57 -1.29 -35.55
C GLU A 415 13.10 -2.55 -34.86
N TRP A 416 14.12 -2.44 -34.02
CA TRP A 416 14.68 -3.57 -33.27
C TRP A 416 13.64 -4.22 -32.34
N ILE A 417 12.82 -3.42 -31.66
CA ILE A 417 11.70 -3.91 -30.84
C ILE A 417 10.64 -4.59 -31.72
N ALA A 418 10.25 -3.96 -32.83
CA ALA A 418 9.24 -4.48 -33.74
C ALA A 418 9.65 -5.84 -34.33
N ASP A 419 10.89 -5.97 -34.75
CA ASP A 419 11.44 -7.23 -35.27
C ASP A 419 11.50 -8.32 -34.19
N GLY A 420 11.81 -7.95 -32.94
CA GLY A 420 11.73 -8.86 -31.79
C GLY A 420 10.32 -9.40 -31.56
N LEU A 421 9.29 -8.55 -31.65
CA LEU A 421 7.89 -8.95 -31.49
C LEU A 421 7.41 -9.84 -32.64
N ARG A 422 7.79 -9.53 -33.89
CA ARG A 422 7.49 -10.37 -35.06
C ARG A 422 8.09 -11.76 -34.93
N ALA A 423 9.36 -11.85 -34.53
CA ALA A 423 10.05 -13.12 -34.32
C ALA A 423 9.49 -13.96 -33.15
N ALA A 424 8.80 -13.34 -32.19
CA ALA A 424 8.14 -14.04 -31.09
C ALA A 424 6.71 -14.51 -31.43
N SER A 425 6.11 -13.95 -32.49
CA SER A 425 4.72 -14.21 -32.91
C SER A 425 4.61 -15.26 -34.02
N GLY A 426 5.72 -15.63 -34.67
CA GLY A 426 5.83 -16.71 -35.63
C GLY A 426 6.58 -17.90 -35.05
#